data_AF-D2V090-F1
#
_entry.id   AF-D2V090-F1
#
_cell.length_a   1.000
_cell.length_b   1.000
_cell.length_c   1.000
_cell.angle_alpha   90.00
_cell.angle_beta   90.00
_cell.angle_gamma   90.00
#
_symmetry.space_group_name_H-M   'P 1'
#
loop_
_entity.id
_entity.type
_entity.pdbx_description
1 polymer ?
#
loop_
_entity_poly.entity_id
_entity_poly.type
_entity_poly.pdbx_seq_one_letter_code
_entity_poly.pdbx_strand_id
1 'polypeptide(L)'
;MNRNILHHACQWGNIETVKYGISRGVPVNVKDSLGNTPLHYCCGEGYFNIVALLLYHPKIKVDVKNKEGHTPRRRAYFHGHDDVLILLDKFMGNIAVRVFKISIFGKLI
;
A
#
# COMPACT_ATOMS: atom_id res chain seq x y z
N MET A 1 -9.41 -19.87 2.60
CA MET A 1 -9.81 -18.44 2.57
C MET A 1 -8.70 -17.63 3.23
N ASN A 2 -8.16 -16.58 2.61
CA ASN A 2 -7.08 -15.78 3.23
C ASN A 2 -7.31 -14.25 3.14
N ARG A 3 -8.56 -13.83 2.87
CA ARG A 3 -8.95 -12.42 2.96
C ARG A 3 -9.22 -12.05 4.41
N ASN A 4 -8.76 -10.88 4.82
CA ASN A 4 -9.08 -10.27 6.10
C ASN A 4 -9.95 -9.02 5.91
N ILE A 5 -10.39 -8.42 7.01
CA ILE A 5 -11.24 -7.23 7.02
C ILE A 5 -10.68 -6.07 6.16
N LEU A 6 -9.36 -5.91 6.09
CA LEU A 6 -8.72 -4.87 5.29
C LEU A 6 -8.88 -5.10 3.78
N HIS A 7 -8.94 -6.35 3.32
CA HIS A 7 -9.23 -6.64 1.90
C HIS A 7 -10.61 -6.12 1.51
N HIS A 8 -11.62 -6.46 2.30
CA HIS A 8 -12.99 -6.04 2.04
C HIS A 8 -13.14 -4.52 2.17
N ALA A 9 -12.55 -3.92 3.20
CA ALA A 9 -12.60 -2.48 3.38
C ALA A 9 -11.91 -1.70 2.24
N CYS A 10 -10.77 -2.19 1.75
CA CYS A 10 -10.06 -1.59 0.62
C CYS A 10 -10.75 -1.85 -0.73
N GLN A 11 -11.46 -2.98 -0.88
CA GLN A 11 -12.23 -3.28 -2.08
C GLN A 11 -13.47 -2.40 -2.20
N TRP A 12 -14.09 -2.03 -1.08
CA TRP A 12 -15.37 -1.29 -1.07
C TRP A 12 -15.25 0.16 -0.57
N GLY A 13 -14.03 0.68 -0.41
CA GLY A 13 -13.83 2.09 -0.05
C GLY A 13 -14.21 2.46 1.38
N ASN A 14 -14.29 1.49 2.30
CA ASN A 14 -14.72 1.74 3.67
C ASN A 14 -13.55 2.20 4.57
N ILE A 15 -13.25 3.49 4.53
CA ILE A 15 -12.13 4.09 5.27
C ILE A 15 -12.22 3.88 6.79
N GLU A 16 -13.42 3.93 7.38
CA GLU A 16 -13.59 3.74 8.82
C GLU A 16 -13.25 2.31 9.24
N THR A 17 -13.59 1.33 8.41
CA THR A 17 -13.20 -0.07 8.65
C THR A 17 -11.70 -0.27 8.46
N VAL A 18 -11.05 0.46 7.55
CA VAL A 18 -9.58 0.44 7.42
C VAL A 18 -8.92 0.98 8.69
N LYS A 19 -9.36 2.16 9.17
CA LYS A 19 -8.86 2.76 10.42
C LYS A 19 -9.03 1.81 11.60
N TYR A 20 -10.23 1.23 11.74
CA TYR A 20 -10.52 0.24 12.77
C TYR A 20 -9.62 -1.00 12.66
N GLY A 21 -9.47 -1.58 11.47
CA GLY A 21 -8.61 -2.74 11.26
C GLY A 21 -7.15 -2.47 11.65
N ILE A 22 -6.61 -1.31 11.25
CA ILE A 22 -5.26 -0.89 11.63
C ILE A 22 -5.14 -0.74 13.15
N SER A 23 -6.08 -0.07 13.81
CA SER A 23 -6.03 0.15 15.27
C SER A 23 -6.12 -1.16 16.08
N ARG A 24 -6.76 -2.20 15.51
CA ARG A 24 -6.81 -3.55 16.09
C ARG A 24 -5.61 -4.43 15.74
N GLY A 25 -4.60 -3.89 15.05
CA GLY A 25 -3.38 -4.62 14.70
C GLY A 25 -3.58 -5.67 13.61
N VAL A 26 -4.62 -5.54 12.77
CA VAL A 26 -4.83 -6.45 11.64
C VAL A 26 -3.63 -6.35 10.69
N PRO A 27 -3.04 -7.48 10.25
CA PRO A 27 -1.87 -7.40 9.38
C PRO A 27 -2.21 -6.77 8.01
N VAL A 28 -1.48 -5.71 7.64
CA VAL A 28 -1.78 -4.89 6.46
C VAL A 28 -1.28 -5.47 5.13
N ASN A 29 -0.40 -6.48 5.16
CA ASN A 29 0.22 -7.08 3.98
C ASN A 29 -0.23 -8.52 3.70
N VAL A 30 -1.32 -8.98 4.32
CA VAL A 30 -1.84 -10.34 4.07
C VAL A 30 -2.14 -10.48 2.59
N LYS A 31 -1.76 -11.62 2.01
CA LYS A 31 -2.10 -12.00 0.64
C LYS A 31 -3.34 -12.88 0.64
N ASP A 32 -4.32 -12.51 -0.16
CA ASP A 32 -5.46 -13.38 -0.45
C ASP A 32 -5.09 -14.53 -1.42
N SER A 33 -6.09 -15.30 -1.84
CA SER A 33 -5.92 -16.45 -2.75
C SER A 33 -5.40 -16.06 -4.15
N LEU A 34 -5.51 -14.79 -4.55
CA LEU A 34 -4.97 -14.25 -5.81
C LEU A 34 -3.58 -13.63 -5.61
N GLY A 35 -3.06 -13.64 -4.37
CA GLY A 35 -1.82 -12.98 -4.02
C GLY A 35 -1.95 -11.47 -3.87
N ASN A 36 -3.18 -10.93 -3.92
CA ASN A 36 -3.43 -9.51 -3.72
C ASN A 36 -3.34 -9.18 -2.23
N THR A 37 -2.76 -8.03 -1.93
CA THR A 37 -2.82 -7.39 -0.59
C THR A 37 -3.97 -6.40 -0.53
N PRO A 38 -4.38 -5.91 0.66
CA PRO A 38 -5.34 -4.81 0.76
C PRO A 38 -4.97 -3.60 -0.11
N LEU A 39 -3.67 -3.28 -0.20
CA LEU A 39 -3.17 -2.18 -1.03
C LEU A 39 -3.44 -2.38 -2.54
N HIS A 40 -3.44 -3.62 -3.05
CA HIS A 40 -3.79 -3.89 -4.45
C HIS A 40 -5.24 -3.47 -4.77
N TYR A 41 -6.15 -3.71 -3.83
CA TYR A 41 -7.56 -3.38 -3.99
C TYR A 41 -7.75 -1.87 -4.00
N CYS A 42 -7.39 -1.15 -2.93
CA CYS A 42 -7.63 0.30 -2.90
C CYS A 42 -6.84 1.08 -3.96
N CYS A 43 -5.67 0.58 -4.41
CA CYS A 43 -4.99 1.18 -5.57
C CYS A 43 -5.73 0.91 -6.88
N GLY A 44 -6.24 -0.31 -7.08
CA GLY A 44 -6.99 -0.67 -8.29
C GLY A 44 -8.38 -0.03 -8.38
N GLU A 45 -8.98 0.35 -7.24
CA GLU A 45 -10.25 1.07 -7.17
C GLU A 45 -10.09 2.58 -7.02
N GLY A 46 -8.85 3.10 -6.95
CA GLY A 46 -8.58 4.54 -6.91
C GLY A 46 -8.92 5.23 -5.58
N TYR A 47 -9.02 4.50 -4.46
CA TYR A 47 -9.37 5.09 -3.17
C TYR A 47 -8.19 5.82 -2.52
N PHE A 48 -7.86 7.00 -3.05
CA PHE A 48 -6.73 7.84 -2.66
C PHE A 48 -6.52 7.94 -1.14
N ASN A 49 -7.57 8.28 -0.37
CA ASN A 49 -7.47 8.45 1.07
C ASN A 49 -7.12 7.15 1.82
N ILE A 50 -7.61 6.01 1.33
CA ILE A 50 -7.30 4.69 1.90
C ILE A 50 -5.88 4.29 1.55
N VAL A 51 -5.45 4.53 0.30
CA VAL A 51 -4.06 4.30 -0.12
C VAL A 51 -3.12 5.12 0.77
N ALA A 52 -3.37 6.42 0.93
CA ALA A 52 -2.57 7.30 1.79
C ALA A 52 -2.49 6.76 3.22
N LEU A 53 -3.63 6.38 3.81
CA LEU A 53 -3.69 5.82 5.16
C LEU A 53 -2.84 4.54 5.31
N LEU A 54 -2.92 3.62 4.35
CA LEU A 54 -2.11 2.40 4.36
C LEU A 54 -0.62 2.69 4.16
N LEU A 55 -0.25 3.66 3.32
CA LEU A 55 1.14 4.04 3.08
C LEU A 55 1.83 4.60 4.33
N TYR A 56 1.09 5.27 5.23
CA TYR A 56 1.64 5.72 6.51
C TYR A 56 1.87 4.60 7.53
N HIS A 57 1.39 3.38 7.26
CA HIS A 57 1.61 2.26 8.16
C HIS A 57 3.08 1.79 8.10
N PRO A 58 3.81 1.72 9.24
CA PRO A 58 5.27 1.56 9.26
C PRO A 58 5.79 0.25 8.64
N LYS A 59 4.95 -0.78 8.58
CA LYS A 59 5.29 -2.09 8.01
C LYS A 59 4.73 -2.32 6.60
N ILE A 60 4.14 -1.31 5.96
CA ILE A 60 3.50 -1.49 4.64
C ILE A 60 4.53 -1.92 3.59
N LYS A 61 4.13 -2.87 2.72
CA LYS A 61 4.91 -3.29 1.55
C LYS A 61 4.18 -2.86 0.29
N VAL A 62 4.82 -2.02 -0.51
CA VAL A 62 4.19 -1.36 -1.67
C VAL A 62 4.50 -2.03 -3.00
N ASP A 63 5.61 -2.75 -3.12
CA ASP A 63 6.05 -3.43 -4.35
C ASP A 63 5.71 -4.93 -4.38
N VAL A 64 4.68 -5.34 -3.62
CA VAL A 64 4.26 -6.73 -3.57
C VAL A 64 3.65 -7.14 -4.91
N LYS A 65 4.12 -8.22 -5.52
CA LYS A 65 3.49 -8.80 -6.72
C LYS A 65 2.41 -9.82 -6.34
N ASN A 66 1.25 -9.74 -6.99
CA ASN A 66 0.22 -10.78 -6.95
C ASN A 66 0.57 -11.96 -7.87
N LYS A 67 -0.34 -12.94 -8.02
CA LYS A 67 -0.10 -14.13 -8.87
C LYS A 67 0.04 -13.82 -10.36
N GLU A 68 -0.51 -12.69 -10.82
CA GLU A 68 -0.38 -12.20 -12.20
C GLU A 68 0.88 -11.35 -12.40
N GLY A 69 1.70 -11.18 -11.36
CA GLY A 69 2.89 -10.31 -11.41
C GLY A 69 2.58 -8.82 -11.28
N HIS A 70 1.31 -8.44 -11.06
CA HIS A 70 0.89 -7.06 -10.88
C HIS A 70 1.23 -6.57 -9.46
N THR A 71 1.77 -5.35 -9.37
CA THR A 71 1.91 -4.61 -8.10
C THR A 71 0.67 -3.74 -7.84
N PRO A 72 0.45 -3.22 -6.62
CA PRO A 72 -0.59 -2.23 -6.35
C PRO A 72 -0.54 -1.03 -7.31
N ARG A 73 0.67 -0.52 -7.58
CA ARG A 73 0.88 0.55 -8.58
C ARG A 73 0.41 0.14 -9.97
N ARG A 74 0.68 -1.10 -10.39
CA ARG A 74 0.24 -1.59 -11.71
C ARG A 74 -1.27 -1.71 -11.81
N ARG A 75 -1.95 -2.07 -10.71
CA ARG A 75 -3.42 -2.05 -10.63
C ARG A 75 -3.97 -0.63 -10.84
N ALA A 76 -3.44 0.37 -10.13
CA ALA A 76 -3.83 1.78 -10.30
C ALA A 76 -3.62 2.27 -11.74
N TYR A 77 -2.48 1.93 -12.35
CA TYR A 77 -2.17 2.28 -13.75
C TYR A 77 -3.19 1.69 -14.73
N PHE A 78 -3.51 0.41 -14.62
CA PHE A 78 -4.44 -0.23 -15.56
C PHE A 78 -5.87 0.31 -15.47
N HIS A 79 -6.25 0.90 -14.33
CA HIS A 79 -7.59 1.47 -14.11
C HIS A 79 -7.59 3.01 -14.21
N GLY A 80 -6.47 3.64 -14.56
CA GLY A 80 -6.40 5.09 -14.82
C GLY A 80 -6.41 5.98 -13.58
N HIS A 81 -5.94 5.48 -12.43
CA HIS A 81 -5.91 6.25 -11.17
C HIS A 81 -4.59 7.02 -11.01
N ASP A 82 -4.43 8.09 -11.80
CA ASP A 82 -3.19 8.88 -11.89
C ASP A 82 -2.83 9.57 -10.56
N ASP A 83 -3.82 10.02 -9.80
CA ASP A 83 -3.65 10.61 -8.48
C ASP A 83 -3.01 9.62 -7.48
N VAL A 84 -3.44 8.36 -7.52
CA VAL A 84 -2.85 7.27 -6.74
C VAL A 84 -1.44 6.94 -7.22
N LEU A 85 -1.17 6.97 -8.53
CA LEU A 85 0.19 6.77 -9.07
C LEU A 85 1.14 7.86 -8.56
N ILE A 86 0.73 9.13 -8.63
CA ILE A 86 1.51 10.27 -8.13
C ILE A 86 1.77 10.12 -6.63
N LEU A 87 0.78 9.67 -5.86
CA LEU A 87 0.93 9.42 -4.41
C LEU A 87 1.98 8.33 -4.14
N LEU A 88 1.92 7.22 -4.86
CA LEU A 88 2.87 6.11 -4.73
C LEU A 88 4.30 6.54 -5.14
N ASP A 89 4.43 7.30 -6.23
CA ASP A 89 5.72 7.79 -6.72
C ASP A 89 6.35 8.78 -5.71
N LYS A 90 5.55 9.68 -5.12
CA LYS A 90 5.99 10.57 -4.02
C LYS A 90 6.44 9.79 -2.79
N PHE A 91 5.71 8.76 -2.40
CA PHE A 91 6.05 7.93 -1.25
C PHE A 91 7.38 7.20 -1.44
N MET A 92 7.59 6.60 -2.62
CA MET A 92 8.85 5.92 -2.96
C MET A 92 10.03 6.87 -3.06
N GLY A 93 9.84 8.07 -3.64
CA GLY A 93 10.86 9.12 -3.65
C GLY A 93 11.26 9.56 -2.25
N ASN A 94 10.30 9.72 -1.33
CA ASN A 94 10.57 10.06 0.07
C ASN A 94 11.36 8.97 0.81
N ILE A 95 11.08 7.69 0.54
CA ILE A 95 11.87 6.58 1.09
C ILE A 95 13.30 6.63 0.56
N ALA A 96 13.48 6.79 -0.75
CA ALA A 96 14.81 6.86 -1.36
C ALA A 96 15.64 7.99 -0.74
N VAL A 97 15.09 9.20 -0.62
CA VAL A 97 15.78 10.35 -0.01
C VAL A 97 16.14 10.10 1.46
N ARG A 98 15.29 9.40 2.23
CA ARG A 98 15.59 9.03 3.63
C ARG A 98 16.74 8.03 3.73
N VAL A 99 16.77 7.01 2.87
CA VAL A 99 17.85 6.02 2.85
C VAL A 99 19.18 6.66 2.41
N PHE A 100 19.16 7.55 1.42
CA PHE A 100 20.35 8.30 0.99
C PHE A 100 20.89 9.22 2.10
N LYS A 101 20.02 9.90 2.86
CA LYS A 101 20.47 10.74 4.00
C LYS A 101 21.10 9.91 5.14
N ILE A 102 20.57 8.72 5.44
CA ILE A 102 21.13 7.86 6.49
C ILE A 102 22.49 7.27 6.05
N SER A 103 22.65 6.95 4.77
CA SER A 103 23.88 6.34 4.26
C SER A 103 25.09 7.29 4.18
N ILE A 104 24.89 8.61 4.16
CA ILE A 104 25.98 9.60 4.08
C ILE A 104 26.44 10.06 5.48
N PHE A 105 25.55 10.06 6.47
CA PHE A 105 25.89 10.47 7.85
C PHE A 105 26.24 9.29 8.79
N GLY A 106 26.08 8.04 8.36
CA GLY A 106 26.29 6.85 9.19
C GLY A 106 27.70 6.23 9.19
N LYS A 107 28.70 6.86 8.56
CA LYS A 107 30.12 6.41 8.60
C LYS A 107 31.04 7.55 9.05
N LEU A 108 30.88 8.02 10.28
CA LEU A 108 31.89 8.79 10.99
C LEU A 108 31.59 8.71 12.50
N ILE A 109 31.99 7.59 13.10
CA ILE A 109 32.80 7.48 14.33
C ILE A 109 33.32 6.04 14.43
#